data_AF-A0A536GWK9-F1
#
_entry.id   AF-A0A536GWK9-F1
#
_cell.length_a   1.000
_cell.length_b   1.000
_cell.length_c   1.000
_cell.angle_alpha   90.00
_cell.angle_beta   90.00
_cell.angle_gamma   90.00
#
_symmetry.space_group_name_H-M   'P 1'
#
loop_
_entity.id
_entity.type
_entity.pdbx_description
1 polymer ?
#
loop_
_entity_poly.entity_id
_entity_poly.type
_entity_poly.pdbx_seq_one_letter_code
_entity_poly.pdbx_strand_id
1 'polypeptide(L)'
;MRSATPSRDCVATSKPTILGSSSFSRKRVLFGSVGPRNHVIATVRRARRLQGEVRVPGDKSISHRALILGSIADGDSHFRGLSTGADVKSTASCMRALGVDIDDAAVRGVGMRGLRAAASALDCGNSGTTMRLLAGLLSAQPFASELRGDESLSTRPMDRVVTPLREMGA
;
A
#
# COMPACT_ATOMS: atom_id res chain seq x y z
N MET A 1 39.09 -29.98 20.38
CA MET A 1 40.09 -30.70 19.57
C MET A 1 39.38 -31.18 18.31
N ARG A 2 39.69 -30.55 17.15
CA ARG A 2 39.59 -31.02 15.74
C ARG A 2 38.25 -31.69 15.31
N SER A 3 37.63 -31.37 14.19
CA SER A 3 38.12 -30.80 12.94
C SER A 3 36.93 -30.42 12.07
N ALA A 4 36.97 -29.21 11.54
CA ALA A 4 36.28 -28.86 10.31
C ALA A 4 36.96 -29.57 9.12
N THR A 5 36.18 -30.01 8.16
CA THR A 5 36.63 -30.22 6.79
C THR A 5 35.60 -29.63 5.82
N PRO A 6 36.06 -28.86 4.80
CA PRO A 6 35.23 -28.15 3.83
C PRO A 6 35.07 -28.97 2.54
N SER A 7 34.05 -28.64 1.74
CA SER A 7 34.17 -28.58 0.27
C SER A 7 32.81 -28.24 -0.36
N ARG A 8 32.72 -27.18 -1.15
CA ARG A 8 32.74 -27.28 -2.62
C ARG A 8 32.52 -25.93 -3.27
N ASP A 9 33.44 -25.66 -4.17
CA ASP A 9 33.56 -24.53 -5.07
C ASP A 9 32.31 -24.27 -5.92
N CYS A 10 31.87 -23.02 -5.97
CA CYS A 10 31.09 -22.50 -7.09
C CYS A 10 31.94 -21.46 -7.83
N VAL A 11 32.73 -22.00 -8.75
CA VAL A 11 33.13 -21.48 -10.06
C VAL A 11 32.80 -20.01 -10.34
N ALA A 12 33.88 -19.23 -10.52
CA ALA A 12 33.87 -17.93 -11.15
C ALA A 12 33.30 -18.01 -12.58
N THR A 13 32.28 -17.21 -12.88
CA THR A 13 31.88 -16.92 -14.26
C THR A 13 32.03 -15.43 -14.56
N SER A 14 32.51 -15.20 -15.77
CA SER A 14 33.11 -13.99 -16.32
C SER A 14 32.19 -12.76 -16.37
N LYS A 15 32.78 -11.60 -16.07
CA LYS A 15 32.19 -10.26 -16.30
C LYS A 15 31.81 -10.04 -17.77
N PRO A 16 30.65 -9.45 -18.07
CA PRO A 16 30.43 -8.81 -19.36
C PRO A 16 31.06 -7.41 -19.34
N THR A 17 32.11 -7.25 -20.14
CA THR A 17 32.67 -5.96 -20.54
C THR A 17 31.70 -5.26 -21.48
N ILE A 18 31.12 -4.14 -21.07
CA ILE A 18 30.40 -3.24 -21.98
C ILE A 18 31.30 -2.02 -22.23
N LEU A 19 32.06 -2.08 -23.33
CA LEU A 19 32.60 -0.88 -23.98
C LEU A 19 31.44 -0.23 -24.73
N GLY A 20 31.14 1.02 -24.38
CA GLY A 20 30.11 1.81 -25.03
C GLY A 20 30.33 3.29 -24.72
N SER A 21 31.29 3.89 -25.40
CA SER A 21 31.42 5.35 -25.47
C SER A 21 30.30 5.91 -26.35
N SER A 22 29.24 6.42 -25.73
CA SER A 22 28.30 7.30 -26.42
C SER A 22 28.11 8.58 -25.62
N SER A 23 28.51 9.69 -26.25
CA SER A 23 28.35 11.04 -25.73
C SER A 23 26.86 11.32 -25.55
N PHE A 24 26.39 11.34 -24.30
CA PHE A 24 25.02 11.72 -23.99
C PHE A 24 24.88 13.24 -24.15
N SER A 25 24.45 13.66 -25.34
CA SER A 25 24.16 15.06 -25.67
C SER A 25 23.10 15.62 -24.71
N ARG A 26 23.32 16.85 -24.23
CA ARG A 26 22.40 17.58 -23.36
C ARG A 26 21.07 17.80 -24.08
N LYS A 27 20.08 16.93 -23.89
CA LYS A 27 18.70 17.25 -24.24
C LYS A 27 18.13 18.21 -23.20
N ARG A 28 18.17 19.50 -23.53
CA ARG A 28 17.45 20.58 -22.83
C ARG A 28 15.97 20.41 -23.17
N VAL A 29 15.19 19.82 -22.25
CA VAL A 29 13.73 19.80 -22.39
C VAL A 29 13.23 21.20 -22.00
N LEU A 30 12.87 21.99 -23.01
CA LEU A 30 12.22 23.28 -22.84
C LEU A 30 10.73 23.03 -22.58
N PHE A 31 10.31 23.16 -21.32
CA PHE A 31 8.89 23.32 -21.01
C PHE A 31 8.55 24.80 -21.16
N GLY A 32 7.59 25.08 -22.05
CA GLY A 32 7.04 26.42 -22.28
C GLY A 32 6.43 27.01 -21.02
N SER A 33 6.48 28.33 -20.92
CA SER A 33 6.12 29.11 -19.73
C SER A 33 4.65 28.95 -19.34
N VAL A 34 4.40 28.55 -18.09
CA VAL A 34 3.13 28.77 -17.39
C VAL A 34 3.45 29.38 -16.03
N GLY A 35 2.64 30.37 -15.62
CA GLY A 35 2.81 31.27 -14.48
C GLY A 35 2.78 30.65 -13.06
N PRO A 36 2.59 31.46 -12.01
CA PRO A 36 3.44 31.40 -10.82
C PRO A 36 2.91 30.49 -9.69
N ARG A 37 3.67 29.43 -9.41
CA ARG A 37 4.27 29.06 -8.10
C ARG A 37 4.65 27.59 -8.15
N ASN A 38 5.72 27.28 -8.86
CA ASN A 38 6.45 26.03 -8.64
C ASN A 38 7.08 26.11 -7.26
N HIS A 39 6.35 25.68 -6.23
CA HIS A 39 6.96 25.38 -4.95
C HIS A 39 7.89 24.20 -5.17
N VAL A 40 9.18 24.49 -5.33
CA VAL A 40 10.23 23.46 -5.35
C VAL A 40 10.27 22.84 -3.96
N ILE A 41 9.61 21.69 -3.80
CA ILE A 41 9.56 20.97 -2.52
C ILE A 41 10.88 20.25 -2.22
N ALA A 42 11.66 19.93 -3.26
CA ALA A 42 13.01 19.38 -3.15
C ALA A 42 13.78 19.61 -4.45
N THR A 43 15.08 19.91 -4.35
CA THR A 43 16.00 19.91 -5.49
C THR A 43 16.86 18.65 -5.43
N VAL A 44 16.70 17.73 -6.38
CA VAL A 44 17.51 16.51 -6.47
C VAL A 44 18.70 16.76 -7.39
N ARG A 45 19.91 16.43 -6.93
CA ARG A 45 21.15 16.56 -7.71
C ARG A 45 21.70 15.18 -8.07
N ARG A 46 22.50 15.10 -9.14
CA ARG A 46 23.15 13.85 -9.57
C ARG A 46 24.04 13.29 -8.45
N ALA A 47 23.77 12.06 -8.03
CA ALA A 47 24.66 11.31 -7.14
C ALA A 47 25.80 10.66 -7.95
N ARG A 48 27.02 10.62 -7.38
CA ARG A 48 28.16 9.91 -7.99
C ARG A 48 28.05 8.39 -7.78
N ARG A 49 27.59 7.95 -6.60
CA ARG A 49 27.38 6.55 -6.22
C ARG A 49 26.46 6.49 -4.99
N LEU A 50 25.61 5.47 -4.90
CA LEU A 50 24.84 5.14 -3.70
C LEU A 50 25.41 3.85 -3.09
N GLN A 51 25.74 3.85 -1.80
CA GLN A 51 26.24 2.68 -1.08
C GLN A 51 25.74 2.70 0.36
N GLY A 52 25.24 1.58 0.84
CA GLY A 52 24.73 1.39 2.19
C GLY A 52 23.73 0.25 2.24
N GLU A 53 23.26 -0.04 3.45
CA GLU A 53 22.15 -0.95 3.71
C GLU A 53 20.98 -0.14 4.29
N VAL A 54 19.76 -0.40 3.82
CA VAL A 54 18.57 0.28 4.32
C VAL A 54 17.50 -0.76 4.61
N ARG A 55 16.75 -0.55 5.69
CA ARG A 55 15.50 -1.28 5.93
C ARG A 55 14.36 -0.47 5.32
N VAL A 56 13.71 -1.04 4.32
CA VAL A 56 12.52 -0.42 3.72
C VAL A 56 11.31 -0.59 4.64
N PRO A 57 10.32 0.34 4.58
CA PRO A 57 9.07 0.18 5.29
C PRO A 57 8.31 -1.08 4.89
N GLY A 58 7.33 -1.45 5.70
CA GLY A 58 6.39 -2.53 5.40
C GLY A 58 5.66 -2.36 4.06
N ASP A 59 5.32 -3.48 3.44
CA ASP A 59 4.58 -3.49 2.18
C ASP A 59 3.14 -2.98 2.38
N LYS A 60 2.77 -1.98 1.59
CA LYS A 60 1.46 -1.33 1.68
C LYS A 60 0.31 -2.27 1.33
N SER A 61 0.48 -3.07 0.28
CA SER A 61 -0.57 -3.97 -0.24
C SER A 61 -0.87 -5.13 0.70
N ILE A 62 0.16 -5.72 1.31
CA ILE A 62 0.04 -6.75 2.34
C ILE A 62 -0.58 -6.16 3.60
N SER A 63 -0.15 -4.96 4.00
CA SER A 63 -0.67 -4.33 5.22
C SER A 63 -2.18 -4.07 5.16
N HIS A 64 -2.69 -3.57 4.03
CA HIS A 64 -4.13 -3.42 3.81
C HIS A 64 -4.89 -4.74 4.00
N ARG A 65 -4.41 -5.81 3.36
CA ARG A 65 -5.05 -7.13 3.38
C ARG A 65 -4.96 -7.78 4.75
N ALA A 66 -3.82 -7.67 5.42
CA ALA A 66 -3.60 -8.20 6.76
C ALA A 66 -4.61 -7.59 7.74
N LEU A 67 -4.77 -6.26 7.73
CA LEU A 67 -5.74 -5.58 8.58
C LEU A 67 -7.18 -6.00 8.27
N ILE A 68 -7.57 -6.03 6.99
CA ILE A 68 -8.95 -6.37 6.59
C ILE A 68 -9.27 -7.83 6.95
N LEU A 69 -8.39 -8.77 6.61
CA LEU A 69 -8.61 -10.20 6.86
C LEU A 69 -8.55 -10.52 8.36
N GLY A 70 -7.59 -9.95 9.10
CA GLY A 70 -7.52 -10.10 10.56
C GLY A 70 -8.75 -9.55 11.27
N SER A 71 -9.35 -8.48 10.72
CA SER A 71 -10.57 -7.88 11.29
C SER A 71 -11.79 -8.80 11.21
N ILE A 72 -11.90 -9.63 10.16
CA ILE A 72 -13.04 -10.53 9.94
C ILE A 72 -12.71 -12.00 10.27
N ALA A 73 -11.51 -12.28 10.75
CA ALA A 73 -11.13 -13.58 11.25
C ALA A 73 -11.77 -13.84 12.62
N ASP A 74 -11.78 -15.11 13.04
CA ASP A 74 -12.12 -15.48 14.40
C ASP A 74 -10.87 -15.38 15.28
N GLY A 75 -10.93 -14.59 16.35
CA GLY A 75 -9.86 -14.42 17.34
C GLY A 75 -8.87 -13.29 17.04
N ASP A 76 -7.76 -13.28 17.78
CA ASP A 76 -6.79 -12.18 17.74
C ASP A 76 -5.68 -12.42 16.67
N SER A 77 -5.31 -11.37 15.95
CA SER A 77 -4.23 -11.35 14.95
C SER A 77 -3.16 -10.34 15.33
N HIS A 78 -1.89 -10.76 15.30
CA HIS A 78 -0.74 -9.89 15.58
C HIS A 78 0.21 -9.83 14.38
N PHE A 79 0.40 -8.63 13.84
CA PHE A 79 1.23 -8.37 12.69
C PHE A 79 2.56 -7.73 13.08
N ARG A 80 3.59 -7.91 12.24
CA ARG A 80 4.86 -7.21 12.38
C ARG A 80 5.23 -6.58 11.05
N GLY A 81 5.80 -5.37 11.10
CA GLY A 81 6.26 -4.68 9.90
C GLY A 81 5.13 -4.22 8.99
N LEU A 82 3.98 -3.83 9.55
CA LEU A 82 2.95 -3.13 8.78
C LEU A 82 3.50 -1.79 8.26
N SER A 83 3.03 -1.38 7.08
CA SER A 83 3.37 -0.09 6.49
C SER A 83 2.78 1.04 7.35
N THR A 84 3.58 2.04 7.66
CA THR A 84 3.17 3.20 8.49
C THR A 84 2.55 4.34 7.67
N GLY A 85 2.34 4.12 6.36
CA GLY A 85 1.78 5.10 5.44
C GLY A 85 0.33 5.48 5.74
N ALA A 86 -0.06 6.69 5.34
CA ALA A 86 -1.40 7.24 5.54
C ALA A 86 -2.51 6.32 5.00
N ASP A 87 -2.29 5.70 3.85
CA ASP A 87 -3.24 4.76 3.24
C ASP A 87 -3.64 3.61 4.19
N VAL A 88 -2.66 2.98 4.83
CA VAL A 88 -2.90 1.83 5.73
C VAL A 88 -3.56 2.29 7.01
N LYS A 89 -3.23 3.50 7.49
CA LYS A 89 -3.93 4.13 8.61
C LYS A 89 -5.40 4.39 8.29
N SER A 90 -5.74 4.82 7.07
CA SER A 90 -7.14 4.95 6.62
C SER A 90 -7.87 3.61 6.68
N THR A 91 -7.24 2.50 6.25
CA THR A 91 -7.84 1.16 6.42
C THR A 91 -8.11 0.84 7.88
N ALA A 92 -7.12 1.00 8.76
CA ALA A 92 -7.30 0.75 10.19
C ALA A 92 -8.43 1.60 10.79
N SER A 93 -8.51 2.88 10.40
CA SER A 93 -9.57 3.79 10.83
C SER A 93 -10.95 3.31 10.38
N CYS A 94 -11.10 2.90 9.12
CA CYS A 94 -12.36 2.35 8.63
C CYS A 94 -12.76 1.08 9.37
N MET A 95 -11.82 0.16 9.62
CA MET A 95 -12.14 -1.07 10.36
C MET A 95 -12.53 -0.78 11.81
N ARG A 96 -11.89 0.19 12.47
CA ARG A 96 -12.33 0.66 13.80
C ARG A 96 -13.74 1.22 13.79
N ALA A 97 -14.06 2.05 12.79
CA ALA A 97 -15.42 2.59 12.62
C ALA A 97 -16.47 1.49 12.39
N LEU A 98 -16.06 0.35 11.83
CA LEU A 98 -16.88 -0.85 11.65
C LEU A 98 -16.95 -1.76 12.90
N GLY A 99 -16.44 -1.28 14.04
CA GLY A 99 -16.54 -1.96 15.35
C GLY A 99 -15.41 -2.95 15.66
N VAL A 100 -14.31 -2.90 14.91
CA VAL A 100 -13.15 -3.78 15.13
C VAL A 100 -12.17 -3.11 16.09
N ASP A 101 -11.72 -3.83 17.12
CA ASP A 101 -10.69 -3.35 18.02
C ASP A 101 -9.30 -3.57 17.38
N ILE A 102 -8.61 -2.46 17.12
CA ILE A 102 -7.30 -2.42 16.47
C ILE A 102 -6.40 -1.51 17.30
N ASP A 103 -5.38 -2.09 17.92
CA ASP A 103 -4.32 -1.39 18.64
C ASP A 103 -2.98 -1.66 17.97
N ASP A 104 -2.42 -0.62 17.34
CA ASP A 104 -1.23 -0.70 16.48
C ASP A 104 -1.28 -1.86 15.46
N ALA A 105 -0.57 -2.95 15.74
CA ALA A 105 -0.49 -4.14 14.89
C ALA A 105 -1.25 -5.35 15.45
N ALA A 106 -2.03 -5.17 16.52
CA ALA A 106 -2.94 -6.15 17.09
C ALA A 106 -4.38 -5.86 16.63
N VAL A 107 -5.06 -6.88 16.13
CA VAL A 107 -6.44 -6.81 15.67
C VAL A 107 -7.23 -7.90 16.37
N ARG A 108 -8.31 -7.53 17.05
CA ARG A 108 -9.30 -8.50 17.55
C ARG A 108 -10.34 -8.72 16.46
N GLY A 109 -10.26 -9.88 15.82
CA GLY A 109 -11.19 -10.28 14.78
C GLY A 109 -12.60 -10.43 15.33
N VAL A 110 -13.58 -9.91 14.58
CA VAL A 110 -15.01 -9.97 14.94
C VAL A 110 -15.75 -11.08 14.20
N GLY A 111 -15.05 -11.88 13.40
CA GLY A 111 -15.65 -12.90 12.53
C GLY A 111 -16.33 -12.30 11.29
N MET A 112 -16.68 -13.16 10.33
CA MET A 112 -17.19 -12.76 9.00
C MET A 112 -18.43 -11.86 9.02
N ARG A 113 -19.27 -11.98 10.06
CA ARG A 113 -20.53 -11.25 10.21
C ARG A 113 -20.56 -10.33 11.44
N GLY A 114 -19.41 -10.10 12.08
CA GLY A 114 -19.34 -9.28 13.30
C GLY A 114 -19.13 -7.80 13.07
N LEU A 115 -18.92 -7.36 11.82
CA LEU A 115 -18.84 -5.95 11.48
C LEU A 115 -20.15 -5.23 11.80
N ARG A 116 -20.06 -3.96 12.15
CA ARG A 116 -21.20 -3.11 12.50
C ARG A 116 -21.24 -1.89 11.60
N ALA A 117 -22.46 -1.39 11.35
CA ALA A 117 -22.65 -0.14 10.61
C ALA A 117 -21.89 1.00 11.29
N ALA A 118 -21.11 1.74 10.50
CA ALA A 118 -20.46 2.97 10.96
C ALA A 118 -21.49 4.10 11.09
N ALA A 119 -21.28 4.98 12.08
CA ALA A 119 -22.17 6.13 12.30
C ALA A 119 -22.05 7.23 11.23
N SER A 120 -20.97 7.22 10.45
CA SER A 120 -20.66 8.20 9.42
C SER A 120 -19.96 7.52 8.24
N ALA A 121 -19.81 8.25 7.13
CA ALA A 121 -19.03 7.80 5.99
C ALA A 121 -17.61 7.37 6.39
N LEU A 122 -17.16 6.26 5.81
CA LEU A 122 -15.84 5.68 5.99
C LEU A 122 -14.83 6.44 5.12
N ASP A 123 -13.93 7.19 5.76
CA ASP A 123 -12.90 7.96 5.08
C ASP A 123 -11.71 7.08 4.66
N CYS A 124 -11.64 6.80 3.36
CA CYS A 124 -10.57 6.03 2.73
C CYS A 124 -9.32 6.88 2.41
N GLY A 125 -9.33 8.19 2.69
CA GLY A 125 -8.25 9.12 2.35
C GLY A 125 -7.92 9.11 0.86
N ASN A 126 -6.63 8.96 0.52
CA ASN A 126 -6.18 8.77 -0.86
C ASN A 126 -6.13 7.30 -1.31
N SER A 127 -6.49 6.37 -0.42
CA SER A 127 -6.25 4.95 -0.61
C SER A 127 -7.33 4.30 -1.48
N GLY A 128 -7.07 4.25 -2.79
CA GLY A 128 -7.91 3.50 -3.73
C GLY A 128 -7.89 1.98 -3.50
N THR A 129 -6.92 1.46 -2.75
CA THR A 129 -6.92 0.05 -2.31
C THR A 129 -7.94 -0.15 -1.18
N THR A 130 -7.95 0.73 -0.18
CA THR A 130 -8.92 0.70 0.92
C THR A 130 -10.35 0.75 0.37
N MET A 131 -10.67 1.78 -0.41
CA MET A 131 -12.03 1.98 -0.92
C MET A 131 -12.55 0.78 -1.72
N ARG A 132 -11.74 0.23 -2.63
CA ARG A 132 -12.17 -0.88 -3.48
C ARG A 132 -12.30 -2.21 -2.74
N LEU A 133 -11.39 -2.51 -1.82
CA LEU A 133 -11.47 -3.73 -1.03
C LEU A 133 -12.63 -3.66 -0.03
N LEU A 134 -12.82 -2.51 0.62
CA LEU A 134 -13.96 -2.32 1.52
C LEU A 134 -15.29 -2.34 0.77
N ALA A 135 -15.38 -1.80 -0.44
CA ALA A 135 -16.61 -1.91 -1.24
C ALA A 135 -17.03 -3.37 -1.44
N GLY A 136 -16.10 -4.27 -1.77
CA GLY A 136 -16.41 -5.70 -1.93
C GLY A 136 -16.67 -6.43 -0.61
N LEU A 137 -16.06 -6.00 0.49
CA LEU A 137 -16.35 -6.57 1.81
C LEU A 137 -17.73 -6.16 2.33
N LEU A 138 -18.05 -4.86 2.20
CA LEU A 138 -19.24 -4.24 2.76
C LEU A 138 -20.50 -4.51 1.92
N SER A 139 -20.36 -4.79 0.63
CA SER A 139 -21.49 -5.20 -0.22
C SER A 139 -22.17 -6.49 0.25
N ALA A 140 -21.48 -7.33 1.03
CA ALA A 140 -22.02 -8.57 1.57
C ALA A 140 -22.57 -8.41 3.01
N GLN A 141 -22.52 -7.21 3.60
CA GLN A 141 -22.96 -6.97 4.97
C GLN A 141 -24.45 -6.58 5.02
N PRO A 142 -25.17 -6.87 6.12
CA PRO A 142 -26.60 -6.61 6.23
C PRO A 142 -26.94 -5.14 6.56
N PHE A 143 -26.06 -4.19 6.21
CA PHE A 143 -26.21 -2.77 6.51
C PHE A 143 -25.61 -1.90 5.40
N ALA A 144 -26.16 -0.70 5.25
CA ALA A 144 -25.64 0.29 4.31
C ALA A 144 -24.30 0.86 4.80
N SER A 145 -23.40 1.16 3.86
CA SER A 145 -22.12 1.81 4.13
C SER A 145 -21.83 2.87 3.08
N GLU A 146 -21.36 4.04 3.51
CA GLU A 146 -20.86 5.09 2.63
C GLU A 146 -19.33 5.11 2.69
N LEU A 147 -18.68 5.07 1.52
CA LEU A 147 -17.21 5.16 1.39
C LEU A 147 -16.86 6.50 0.74
N ARG A 148 -16.00 7.29 1.40
CA ARG A 148 -15.56 8.60 0.91
C ARG A 148 -14.05 8.64 0.74
N GLY A 149 -13.58 9.42 -0.22
CA GLY A 149 -12.16 9.71 -0.43
C GLY A 149 -11.86 11.20 -0.40
N ASP A 150 -10.58 11.54 -0.45
CA ASP A 150 -10.15 12.92 -0.70
C ASP A 150 -10.50 13.37 -2.14
N GLU A 151 -10.18 14.62 -2.48
CA GLU A 151 -10.45 15.19 -3.80
C GLU A 151 -9.82 14.37 -4.94
N SER A 152 -8.62 13.83 -4.73
CA SER A 152 -7.94 13.01 -5.74
C SER A 152 -8.58 11.63 -5.88
N LEU A 153 -8.90 10.96 -4.78
CA LEU A 153 -9.52 9.64 -4.80
C LEU A 153 -10.95 9.70 -5.37
N SER A 154 -11.69 10.76 -5.06
CA SER A 154 -13.08 10.95 -5.50
C SER A 154 -13.23 11.07 -7.02
N THR A 155 -12.15 11.39 -7.75
CA THR A 155 -12.14 11.43 -9.22
C THR A 155 -11.71 10.10 -9.86
N ARG A 156 -11.27 9.11 -9.08
CA ARG A 156 -10.76 7.84 -9.61
C ARG A 156 -11.92 6.92 -10.00
N PRO A 157 -11.79 6.16 -11.10
CA PRO A 157 -12.86 5.27 -11.55
C PRO A 157 -13.10 4.13 -10.55
N MET A 158 -14.37 3.95 -10.19
CA MET A 158 -14.87 2.87 -9.32
C MET A 158 -15.71 1.83 -10.06
N ASP A 159 -16.09 2.07 -11.31
CA ASP A 159 -16.93 1.14 -12.11
C ASP A 159 -16.36 -0.27 -12.19
N ARG A 160 -15.02 -0.39 -12.22
CA ARG A 160 -14.33 -1.69 -12.25
C ARG A 160 -14.63 -2.62 -11.05
N VAL A 161 -15.12 -2.07 -9.94
CA VAL A 161 -15.61 -2.85 -8.80
C VAL A 161 -17.11 -2.72 -8.63
N VAL A 162 -17.69 -1.53 -8.91
CA VAL A 162 -19.13 -1.32 -8.75
C VAL A 162 -19.95 -2.15 -9.73
N THR A 163 -19.56 -2.23 -11.00
CA THR A 163 -20.28 -3.01 -12.02
C THR A 163 -20.40 -4.49 -11.64
N PRO A 164 -19.30 -5.23 -11.36
CA PRO A 164 -19.43 -6.64 -10.98
C PRO A 164 -20.15 -6.82 -9.63
N LEU A 165 -20.01 -5.90 -8.68
CA LEU A 165 -20.74 -6.00 -7.40
C LEU A 165 -22.26 -5.86 -7.60
N ARG A 166 -22.70 -4.96 -8.48
CA ARG A 166 -24.13 -4.85 -8.84
C ARG A 166 -24.66 -6.11 -9.53
N GLU A 167 -23.85 -6.74 -10.39
CA GLU A 167 -24.20 -8.02 -11.01
C GLU A 167 -24.36 -9.14 -9.97
N MET A 168 -23.70 -9.03 -8.82
CA MET A 168 -23.84 -9.94 -7.67
C MET A 168 -25.00 -9.58 -6.72
N GLY A 169 -25.74 -8.49 -6.99
CA GLY A 169 -26.90 -8.07 -6.20
C GLY A 169 -26.61 -7.08 -5.06
N ALA A 170 -25.47 -6.39 -5.10
CA ALA A 170 -25.12 -5.31 -4.18
C ALA A 170 -25.93 -4.02 -4.42
#